data_AF-A0AAV9HUZ7-F1
#
_entry.id   AF-A0AAV9HUZ7-F1
#
_cell.length_a   1.000
_cell.length_b   1.000
_cell.length_c   1.000
_cell.angle_alpha   90.00
_cell.angle_beta   90.00
_cell.angle_gamma   90.00
#
_symmetry.space_group_name_H-M   'P 1'
#
loop_
_entity.id
_entity.type
_entity.pdbx_description
1 polymer ?
#
loop_
_entity_poly.entity_id
_entity_poly.type
_entity_poly.pdbx_seq_one_letter_code
_entity_poly.pdbx_strand_id
1 'polypeptide(L)'
;MHLTIPPFLLGLATAAAIQPRQSSPAPHSMGFIGCSMAENVAQGYTSLALSAKMWPPYGTNGLVVQSWTNTKSSSWQLFDRQVAKYGGSKPTEVWVMVCIFQNPGATYEEVKTMINNAREHAAPGAKIYVTGQPVYPDNPSSCFLAGASGPQATVDLAKRAGADAELNVTYPGEFKLMKGEVQDGCHANAAGQKSLGRQALDFWG
;
A
#
# COMPACT_ATOMS: atom_id res chain seq x y z
N MET A 1 25.80 -17.83 -76.56
CA MET A 1 25.30 -16.87 -75.55
C MET A 1 24.70 -17.67 -74.41
N HIS A 2 25.43 -17.89 -73.32
CA HIS A 2 24.87 -18.40 -72.07
C HIS A 2 25.34 -17.49 -70.95
N LEU A 3 24.39 -16.75 -70.39
CA LEU A 3 24.58 -15.79 -69.31
C LEU A 3 24.40 -16.54 -67.98
N THR A 4 25.45 -16.56 -67.16
CA THR A 4 25.43 -17.03 -65.77
C THR A 4 24.85 -15.94 -64.86
N ILE A 5 23.83 -16.29 -64.06
CA ILE A 5 23.31 -15.44 -62.98
C ILE A 5 23.68 -16.10 -61.64
N PRO A 6 24.36 -15.40 -60.71
CA PRO A 6 24.60 -15.91 -59.37
C PRO A 6 23.38 -15.64 -58.44
N PRO A 7 23.16 -16.46 -57.40
CA PRO A 7 22.09 -16.23 -56.45
C PRO A 7 22.50 -15.15 -55.44
N PHE A 8 21.67 -14.10 -55.34
CA PHE A 8 21.72 -13.13 -54.24
C PHE A 8 21.20 -13.79 -52.97
N LEU A 9 22.06 -13.90 -51.95
CA LEU A 9 21.67 -14.21 -50.57
C LEU A 9 21.14 -12.92 -49.91
N LEU A 10 19.82 -12.83 -49.71
CA LEU A 10 19.20 -11.84 -48.85
C LEU A 10 19.43 -12.22 -47.38
N GLY A 11 20.38 -11.55 -46.73
CA GLY A 11 20.54 -11.61 -45.28
C GLY A 11 19.42 -10.84 -44.58
N LEU A 12 18.55 -11.54 -43.86
CA LEU A 12 17.60 -10.94 -42.92
C LEU A 12 18.36 -10.47 -41.68
N ALA A 13 18.60 -9.17 -41.57
CA ALA A 13 19.04 -8.55 -40.33
C ALA A 13 17.85 -8.46 -39.37
N THR A 14 17.80 -9.36 -38.38
CA THR A 14 16.88 -9.24 -37.25
C THR A 14 17.34 -8.11 -36.35
N ALA A 15 16.67 -6.95 -36.44
CA ALA A 15 16.79 -5.89 -35.46
C ALA A 15 16.30 -6.42 -34.09
N ALA A 16 17.23 -6.66 -33.16
CA ALA A 16 16.87 -6.95 -31.78
C ALA A 16 16.22 -5.70 -31.18
N ALA A 17 14.91 -5.75 -30.97
CA ALA A 17 14.19 -4.72 -30.23
C ALA A 17 14.77 -4.66 -28.81
N ILE A 18 15.37 -3.52 -28.44
CA ILE A 18 15.74 -3.22 -27.07
C ILE A 18 14.43 -3.05 -26.31
N GLN A 19 13.94 -4.13 -25.70
CA GLN A 19 12.87 -4.02 -24.72
C GLN A 19 13.43 -3.20 -23.54
N PRO A 20 12.75 -2.13 -23.10
CA PRO A 20 13.15 -1.46 -21.88
C PRO A 20 13.07 -2.50 -20.76
N ARG A 21 14.21 -2.77 -20.11
CA ARG A 21 14.21 -3.48 -18.83
C ARG A 21 13.24 -2.72 -17.93
N GLN A 22 12.12 -3.33 -17.57
CA GLN A 22 11.36 -2.88 -16.43
C GLN A 22 12.33 -2.94 -15.24
N SER A 23 12.80 -1.77 -14.79
CA SER A 23 13.63 -1.68 -13.61
C SER A 23 12.80 -2.24 -12.46
N SER A 24 13.31 -3.28 -11.79
CA SER A 24 12.70 -3.77 -10.56
C SER A 24 12.48 -2.59 -9.61
N PRO A 25 11.32 -2.53 -8.92
CA PRO A 25 11.04 -1.43 -8.01
C PRO A 25 12.22 -1.19 -7.07
N ALA A 26 12.63 0.07 -6.92
CA ALA A 26 13.69 0.40 -5.98
C ALA A 26 13.27 -0.10 -4.58
N PRO A 27 14.15 -0.81 -3.85
CA PRO A 27 13.85 -1.26 -2.49
C PRO A 27 13.45 -0.06 -1.61
N HIS A 28 12.48 -0.24 -0.74
CA HIS A 28 12.03 0.80 0.21
C HIS A 28 11.57 2.13 -0.44
N SER A 29 11.10 2.09 -1.70
CA SER A 29 10.54 3.25 -2.39
C SER A 29 9.11 3.61 -1.98
N MET A 30 8.43 2.71 -1.26
CA MET A 30 7.05 2.87 -0.80
C MET A 30 6.99 3.00 0.72
N GLY A 31 6.50 4.15 1.20
CA GLY A 31 6.13 4.34 2.59
C GLY A 31 4.71 3.84 2.86
N PHE A 32 4.36 3.67 4.13
CA PHE A 32 2.97 3.46 4.51
C PHE A 32 2.62 4.22 5.78
N ILE A 33 1.34 4.52 5.97
CA ILE A 33 0.78 5.05 7.22
C ILE A 33 -0.50 4.28 7.57
N GLY A 34 -0.84 4.27 8.85
CA GLY A 34 -2.01 3.57 9.37
C GLY A 34 -1.77 3.09 10.80
N CYS A 35 -2.49 2.05 11.19
CA CYS A 35 -2.45 1.47 12.53
C CYS A 35 -1.76 0.09 12.54
N SER A 36 -1.97 -0.70 13.60
CA SER A 36 -1.44 -2.05 13.83
C SER A 36 -1.89 -3.03 12.74
N MET A 37 -3.06 -2.81 12.14
CA MET A 37 -3.49 -3.58 10.98
C MET A 37 -2.62 -3.29 9.75
N ALA A 38 -2.14 -2.06 9.57
CA ALA A 38 -1.19 -1.74 8.53
C ALA A 38 0.16 -2.44 8.78
N GLU A 39 0.58 -2.55 10.04
CA GLU A 39 1.76 -3.33 10.42
C GLU A 39 1.62 -4.81 10.07
N ASN A 40 0.44 -5.40 10.27
CA ASN A 40 0.20 -6.80 9.90
C ASN A 40 0.35 -7.03 8.38
N VAL A 41 -0.16 -6.11 7.56
CA VAL A 41 0.04 -6.16 6.10
C VAL A 41 1.51 -5.97 5.74
N ALA A 42 2.18 -4.97 6.32
CA ALA A 42 3.58 -4.67 6.03
C ALA A 42 4.51 -5.81 6.45
N GLN A 43 4.27 -6.43 7.62
CA GLN A 43 4.96 -7.62 8.09
C GLN A 43 4.80 -8.78 7.11
N GLY A 44 3.57 -9.03 6.66
CA GLY A 44 3.25 -10.03 5.65
C GLY A 44 3.97 -9.80 4.33
N TYR A 45 3.81 -8.60 3.78
CA TYR A 45 4.36 -8.20 2.48
C TYR A 45 5.89 -8.34 2.46
N THR A 46 6.58 -7.79 3.46
CA THR A 46 8.04 -7.84 3.54
C THR A 46 8.59 -9.24 3.78
N SER A 47 7.82 -10.14 4.40
CA SER A 47 8.20 -11.56 4.53
C SER A 47 8.10 -12.36 3.23
N LEU A 48 7.32 -11.87 2.26
CA LEU A 48 7.05 -12.55 0.99
C LEU A 48 7.85 -11.97 -0.19
N ALA A 49 8.13 -10.67 -0.17
CA ALA A 49 8.76 -9.98 -1.28
C ALA A 49 10.30 -10.08 -1.22
N LEU A 50 10.92 -10.60 -2.29
CA LEU A 50 12.37 -10.75 -2.41
C LEU A 50 13.13 -9.41 -2.44
N SER A 51 12.47 -8.34 -2.87
CA SER A 51 12.95 -6.95 -2.83
C SER A 51 11.76 -6.03 -2.51
N ALA A 52 11.32 -6.06 -1.25
CA ALA A 52 10.13 -5.32 -0.83
C ALA A 52 10.28 -3.81 -1.11
N LYS A 53 9.44 -3.30 -2.01
CA LYS A 53 9.36 -1.86 -2.27
C LYS A 53 8.79 -1.11 -1.05
N MET A 54 7.89 -1.74 -0.32
CA MET A 54 7.26 -1.18 0.88
C MET A 54 8.16 -1.32 2.11
N TRP A 55 8.19 -0.29 2.95
CA TRP A 55 8.91 -0.33 4.22
C TRP A 55 8.43 -1.47 5.12
N PRO A 56 9.33 -2.11 5.88
CA PRO A 56 8.95 -3.03 6.95
C PRO A 56 8.25 -2.27 8.09
N PRO A 57 7.60 -3.01 9.01
CA PRO A 57 7.00 -2.45 10.20
C PRO A 57 7.88 -1.48 10.99
N TYR A 58 7.27 -0.41 11.53
CA TYR A 58 8.03 0.65 12.22
C TYR A 58 7.38 1.26 13.46
N GLY A 59 6.31 0.65 13.97
CA GLY A 59 5.68 0.97 15.25
C GLY A 59 4.46 1.88 15.16
N THR A 60 3.62 1.74 14.12
CA THR A 60 2.41 2.54 13.94
C THR A 60 1.25 2.16 14.85
N ASN A 61 1.20 0.96 15.43
CA ASN A 61 0.34 0.60 16.58
C ASN A 61 -1.09 1.21 16.54
N GLY A 62 -1.52 1.97 17.55
CA GLY A 62 -2.86 2.57 17.60
C GLY A 62 -3.05 3.86 16.79
N LEU A 63 -2.18 4.18 15.81
CA LEU A 63 -2.25 5.43 15.06
C LEU A 63 -3.36 5.41 14.01
N VAL A 64 -4.57 5.75 14.44
CA VAL A 64 -5.78 5.92 13.61
C VAL A 64 -5.75 7.23 12.81
N VAL A 65 -6.75 7.47 11.96
CA VAL A 65 -6.83 8.66 11.07
C VAL A 65 -6.42 9.96 11.78
N GLN A 66 -6.96 10.22 12.97
CA GLN A 66 -6.69 11.44 13.74
C GLN A 66 -5.23 11.62 14.16
N SER A 67 -4.47 10.53 14.27
CA SER A 67 -3.04 10.59 14.56
C SER A 67 -2.22 11.18 13.40
N TRP A 68 -2.79 11.22 12.20
CA TRP A 68 -2.13 11.62 10.96
C TRP A 68 -2.65 12.97 10.41
N THR A 69 -3.63 13.61 11.04
CA THR A 69 -4.23 14.87 10.54
C THR A 69 -3.42 16.14 10.85
N ASN A 70 -2.38 16.05 11.67
CA ASN A 70 -1.45 17.14 11.93
C ASN A 70 -0.04 16.75 11.48
N THR A 71 0.52 17.40 10.45
CA THR A 71 1.86 17.12 9.88
C THR A 71 3.03 17.21 10.86
N LYS A 72 2.81 17.81 12.04
CA LYS A 72 3.83 17.92 13.10
C LYS A 72 3.67 16.87 14.20
N SER A 73 2.71 15.94 14.06
CA SER A 73 2.42 14.91 15.07
C SER A 73 3.60 13.94 15.25
N SER A 74 3.62 13.25 16.39
CA SER A 74 4.56 12.16 16.65
C SER A 74 4.47 11.02 15.61
N SER A 75 3.31 10.82 15.00
CA SER A 75 3.08 9.87 13.90
C SER A 75 3.89 10.24 12.65
N TRP A 76 3.86 11.51 12.25
CA TRP A 76 4.68 11.97 11.12
C TRP A 76 6.17 11.95 11.45
N GLN A 77 6.55 12.25 12.68
CA GLN A 77 7.95 12.08 13.12
C GLN A 77 8.40 10.60 13.05
N LEU A 78 7.51 9.63 13.29
CA LEU A 78 7.81 8.20 13.08
C LEU A 78 8.05 7.89 11.60
N PHE A 79 7.19 8.42 10.72
CA PHE A 79 7.32 8.27 9.27
C PHE A 79 8.63 8.90 8.74
N ASP A 80 8.95 10.12 9.17
CA ASP A 80 10.15 10.84 8.73
C ASP A 80 11.45 10.15 9.21
N ARG A 81 11.41 9.42 10.33
CA ARG A 81 12.52 8.55 10.74
C ARG A 81 12.75 7.41 9.74
N GLN A 82 11.70 6.87 9.12
CA GLN A 82 11.88 5.86 8.05
C GLN A 82 12.47 6.48 6.79
N VAL A 83 12.05 7.69 6.42
CA VAL A 83 12.68 8.45 5.32
C VAL A 83 14.19 8.58 5.54
N ALA A 84 14.60 9.00 6.74
CA ALA A 84 16.02 9.10 7.10
C ALA A 84 16.73 7.73 7.07
N LYS A 85 16.07 6.66 7.54
CA LYS A 85 16.62 5.30 7.59
C LYS A 85 16.89 4.71 6.19
N TYR A 86 16.02 4.96 5.21
CA TYR A 86 16.10 4.35 3.87
C TYR A 86 16.74 5.26 2.80
N GLY A 87 17.72 6.08 3.20
CA GLY A 87 18.53 6.87 2.27
C GLY A 87 18.10 8.33 2.11
N GLY A 88 17.25 8.84 3.00
CA GLY A 88 16.94 10.27 3.14
C GLY A 88 16.00 10.84 2.07
N SER A 89 15.68 10.07 1.03
CA SER A 89 14.73 10.48 0.00
C SER A 89 13.31 10.12 0.39
N LYS A 90 12.38 11.07 0.24
CA LYS A 90 10.96 10.82 0.45
C LYS A 90 10.46 9.71 -0.49
N PRO A 91 9.50 8.88 -0.07
CA PRO A 91 9.04 7.76 -0.88
C PRO A 91 8.29 8.26 -2.13
N THR A 92 8.43 7.52 -3.24
CA THR A 92 7.73 7.79 -4.50
C THR A 92 6.34 7.14 -4.55
N GLU A 93 6.07 6.25 -3.61
CA GLU A 93 4.75 5.67 -3.39
C GLU A 93 4.38 5.72 -1.91
N VAL A 94 3.13 5.95 -1.57
CA VAL A 94 2.65 5.86 -0.19
C VAL A 94 1.37 5.04 -0.15
N TRP A 95 1.31 4.08 0.77
CA TRP A 95 0.06 3.40 1.10
C TRP A 95 -0.55 3.97 2.38
N VAL A 96 -1.81 4.39 2.28
CA VAL A 96 -2.62 4.95 3.37
C VAL A 96 -3.67 3.91 3.74
N MET A 97 -3.57 3.33 4.95
CA MET A 97 -4.68 2.59 5.54
C MET A 97 -5.54 3.52 6.40
N VAL A 98 -6.81 3.68 6.01
CA VAL A 98 -7.82 4.34 6.84
C VAL A 98 -8.12 3.42 8.03
N CYS A 99 -7.58 3.78 9.20
CA CYS A 99 -7.80 3.07 10.46
C CYS A 99 -8.63 3.90 11.44
N ILE A 100 -9.53 3.24 12.17
CA ILE A 100 -10.33 3.87 13.21
C ILE A 100 -10.37 3.03 14.49
N PHE A 101 -10.70 3.69 15.60
CA PHE A 101 -11.31 3.04 16.75
C PHE A 101 -12.82 3.30 16.73
N GLN A 102 -13.60 2.41 17.35
CA GLN A 102 -15.01 2.68 17.62
C GLN A 102 -15.10 3.91 18.51
N ASN A 103 -15.93 4.87 18.11
CA ASN A 103 -16.14 6.15 18.80
C ASN A 103 -14.83 6.97 18.98
N PRO A 104 -14.55 7.97 18.12
CA PRO A 104 -15.51 8.63 17.22
C PRO A 104 -15.61 8.01 15.81
N GLY A 105 -14.78 7.04 15.45
CA GLY A 105 -14.61 6.65 14.05
C GLY A 105 -13.76 7.68 13.28
N ALA A 106 -14.05 7.91 12.01
CA ALA A 106 -13.44 8.97 11.21
C ALA A 106 -14.45 9.55 10.20
N THR A 107 -14.27 10.83 9.90
CA THR A 107 -14.98 11.55 8.86
C THR A 107 -14.22 11.52 7.55
N TYR A 108 -14.90 11.83 6.44
CA TYR A 108 -14.25 11.93 5.15
C TYR A 108 -13.24 13.08 5.07
N GLU A 109 -13.51 14.21 5.71
CA GLU A 109 -12.59 15.36 5.73
C GLU A 109 -11.28 15.05 6.47
N GLU A 110 -11.35 14.27 7.56
CA GLU A 110 -10.14 13.79 8.23
C GLU A 110 -9.32 12.85 7.32
N VAL A 111 -9.99 12.01 6.52
CA VAL A 111 -9.32 11.15 5.52
C VAL A 111 -8.67 11.99 4.42
N LYS A 112 -9.36 13.03 3.89
CA LYS A 112 -8.76 13.98 2.93
C LYS A 112 -7.51 14.63 3.52
N THR A 113 -7.58 15.08 4.77
CA THR A 113 -6.46 15.70 5.49
C THR A 113 -5.30 14.72 5.65
N MET A 114 -5.56 13.48 6.08
CA MET A 114 -4.55 12.43 6.21
C MET A 114 -3.84 12.14 4.88
N ILE A 115 -4.58 12.06 3.77
CA ILE A 115 -4.03 11.83 2.43
C ILE A 115 -3.17 13.02 1.96
N ASN A 116 -3.65 14.25 2.16
CA ASN A 116 -2.89 15.46 1.80
C ASN A 116 -1.59 15.56 2.61
N ASN A 117 -1.64 15.27 3.90
CA ASN A 117 -0.45 15.21 4.74
C ASN A 117 0.52 14.12 4.25
N ALA A 118 0.02 12.94 3.86
CA ALA A 118 0.87 11.91 3.24
C ALA A 118 1.57 12.40 1.99
N ARG A 119 0.91 13.22 1.18
CA ARG A 119 1.50 13.84 -0.01
C ARG A 119 2.61 14.83 0.35
N GLU A 120 2.44 15.61 1.42
CA GLU A 120 3.48 16.54 1.91
C GLU A 120 4.75 15.82 2.39
N HIS A 121 4.60 14.62 2.94
CA HIS A 121 5.71 13.77 3.41
C HIS A 121 6.27 12.84 2.32
N ALA A 122 5.69 12.83 1.12
CA ALA A 122 6.13 12.03 -0.01
C ALA A 122 6.93 12.85 -1.05
N ALA A 123 7.57 12.16 -2.00
CA ALA A 123 8.22 12.82 -3.13
C ALA A 123 7.20 13.55 -4.01
N PRO A 124 7.58 14.64 -4.71
CA PRO A 124 6.70 15.28 -5.69
C PRO A 124 6.18 14.27 -6.71
N GLY A 125 4.86 14.28 -6.95
CA GLY A 125 4.22 13.35 -7.88
C GLY A 125 4.10 11.90 -7.36
N ALA A 126 4.34 11.64 -6.07
CA ALA A 126 4.19 10.32 -5.50
C ALA A 126 2.80 9.73 -5.73
N LYS A 127 2.77 8.43 -6.04
CA LYS A 127 1.52 7.66 -6.14
C LYS A 127 1.03 7.35 -4.74
N ILE A 128 -0.26 7.55 -4.49
CA ILE A 128 -0.86 7.22 -3.20
C ILE A 128 -1.93 6.16 -3.41
N TYR A 129 -1.79 5.05 -2.69
CA TYR A 129 -2.80 4.02 -2.58
C TYR A 129 -3.58 4.23 -1.28
N VAL A 130 -4.90 4.10 -1.32
CA VAL A 130 -5.75 4.20 -0.13
C VAL A 130 -6.58 2.93 0.04
N THR A 131 -6.60 2.36 1.24
CA THR A 131 -7.45 1.21 1.60
C THR A 131 -8.10 1.43 2.96
N GLY A 132 -9.14 0.67 3.26
CA GLY A 132 -9.66 0.55 4.63
C GLY A 132 -8.85 -0.44 5.48
N GLN A 133 -9.23 -0.58 6.75
CA GLN A 133 -8.85 -1.73 7.58
C GLN A 133 -9.35 -3.03 6.94
N PRO A 134 -8.70 -4.17 7.21
CA PRO A 134 -9.19 -5.46 6.71
C PRO A 134 -10.63 -5.73 7.17
N VAL A 135 -11.47 -6.18 6.24
CA VAL A 135 -12.80 -6.72 6.56
C VAL A 135 -12.69 -8.20 6.92
N TYR A 136 -13.72 -8.73 7.58
CA TYR A 136 -13.76 -10.09 8.10
C TYR A 136 -14.95 -10.85 7.51
N PRO A 137 -14.85 -11.37 6.27
CA PRO A 137 -16.01 -11.88 5.52
C PRO A 137 -16.79 -13.00 6.23
N ASP A 138 -16.10 -13.84 6.99
CA ASP A 138 -16.64 -14.99 7.73
C ASP A 138 -16.77 -14.74 9.24
N ASN A 139 -16.48 -13.51 9.70
CA ASN A 139 -16.64 -13.06 11.08
C ASN A 139 -16.77 -11.52 11.17
N PRO A 140 -17.80 -10.90 10.59
CA PRO A 140 -17.84 -9.45 10.35
C PRO A 140 -17.74 -8.58 11.63
N SER A 141 -18.09 -9.13 12.79
CA SER A 141 -17.99 -8.43 14.09
C SER A 141 -16.64 -8.61 14.79
N SER A 142 -15.63 -9.18 14.14
CA SER A 142 -14.38 -9.61 14.80
C SER A 142 -13.68 -8.43 15.47
N CYS A 143 -13.43 -7.32 14.76
CA CYS A 143 -12.56 -6.27 15.27
C CYS A 143 -13.26 -5.37 16.30
N PHE A 144 -13.12 -5.75 17.58
CA PHE A 144 -13.64 -4.98 18.71
C PHE A 144 -13.08 -3.55 18.79
N LEU A 145 -11.88 -3.31 18.27
CA LEU A 145 -11.24 -1.99 18.27
C LEU A 145 -11.99 -0.98 17.40
N ALA A 146 -12.42 -1.39 16.21
CA ALA A 146 -13.15 -0.54 15.27
C ALA A 146 -14.68 -0.62 15.42
N GLY A 147 -15.16 -1.63 16.16
CA GLY A 147 -16.59 -1.96 16.26
C GLY A 147 -17.07 -2.75 15.04
N ALA A 148 -18.28 -3.33 15.14
CA ALA A 148 -18.77 -4.29 14.15
C ALA A 148 -18.91 -3.72 12.73
N SER A 149 -19.24 -2.44 12.57
CA SER A 149 -19.34 -1.76 11.27
C SER A 149 -18.07 -1.01 10.87
N GLY A 150 -17.10 -0.90 11.77
CA GLY A 150 -15.92 -0.07 11.58
C GLY A 150 -15.09 -0.43 10.36
N PRO A 151 -14.69 -1.71 10.16
CA PRO A 151 -13.94 -2.13 8.98
C PRO A 151 -14.62 -1.74 7.67
N GLN A 152 -15.93 -2.00 7.54
CA GLN A 152 -16.68 -1.62 6.34
C GLN A 152 -16.73 -0.09 6.15
N ALA A 153 -16.94 0.67 7.23
CA ALA A 153 -16.93 2.13 7.17
C ALA A 153 -15.59 2.68 6.65
N THR A 154 -14.45 2.09 7.07
CA THR A 154 -13.13 2.50 6.55
C THR A 154 -12.93 2.14 5.08
N VAL A 155 -13.48 1.01 4.63
CA VAL A 155 -13.49 0.64 3.20
C VAL A 155 -14.31 1.64 2.40
N ASP A 156 -15.49 2.04 2.89
CA ASP A 156 -16.35 3.00 2.21
C ASP A 156 -15.69 4.38 2.11
N LEU A 157 -14.99 4.82 3.17
CA LEU A 157 -14.17 6.03 3.16
C LEU A 157 -13.02 5.95 2.13
N ALA A 158 -12.32 4.82 2.06
CA ALA A 158 -11.24 4.61 1.10
C ALA A 158 -11.73 4.57 -0.35
N LYS A 159 -12.88 3.91 -0.61
CA LYS A 159 -13.55 3.93 -1.92
C LYS A 159 -13.94 5.34 -2.32
N ARG A 160 -14.52 6.11 -1.39
CA ARG A 160 -14.88 7.50 -1.63
C ARG A 160 -13.64 8.34 -1.98
N ALA A 161 -12.52 8.15 -1.27
CA ALA A 161 -11.27 8.83 -1.57
C ALA A 161 -10.70 8.44 -2.95
N GLY A 162 -10.76 7.16 -3.32
CA GLY A 162 -10.34 6.70 -4.65
C GLY A 162 -11.22 7.20 -5.81
N ALA A 163 -12.47 7.55 -5.54
CA ALA A 163 -13.39 8.14 -6.52
C ALA A 163 -13.27 9.67 -6.60
N ASP A 164 -12.59 10.31 -5.64
CA ASP A 164 -12.41 11.75 -5.58
C ASP A 164 -11.20 12.17 -6.43
N ALA A 165 -11.50 12.73 -7.61
CA ALA A 165 -10.49 13.14 -8.57
C ALA A 165 -9.53 14.21 -8.04
N GLU A 166 -9.95 15.02 -7.04
CA GLU A 166 -9.09 16.04 -6.44
C GLU A 166 -7.96 15.42 -5.62
N LEU A 167 -8.20 14.25 -5.00
CA LEU A 167 -7.20 13.58 -4.17
C LEU A 167 -6.13 12.87 -5.01
N ASN A 168 -6.45 12.48 -6.25
CA ASN A 168 -5.57 11.75 -7.16
C ASN A 168 -4.87 10.58 -6.45
N VAL A 169 -5.68 9.68 -5.89
CA VAL A 169 -5.25 8.46 -5.19
C VAL A 169 -5.90 7.23 -5.83
N THR A 170 -5.28 6.07 -5.67
CA THR A 170 -5.80 4.79 -6.18
C THR A 170 -6.41 3.98 -5.03
N TYR A 171 -7.64 3.51 -5.20
CA TYR A 171 -8.22 2.47 -4.36
C TYR A 171 -8.02 1.10 -5.04
N PRO A 172 -7.07 0.27 -4.59
CA PRO A 172 -6.73 -0.97 -5.29
C PRO A 172 -7.69 -2.13 -4.97
N GLY A 173 -8.39 -2.07 -3.83
CA GLY A 173 -9.27 -3.14 -3.38
C GLY A 173 -9.40 -3.21 -1.86
N GLU A 174 -9.96 -4.33 -1.40
CA GLU A 174 -10.22 -4.60 0.02
C GLU A 174 -9.23 -5.64 0.54
N PHE A 175 -8.64 -5.35 1.70
CA PHE A 175 -8.00 -6.40 2.49
C PHE A 175 -9.05 -7.24 3.20
N LYS A 176 -8.87 -8.56 3.17
CA LYS A 176 -9.73 -9.55 3.81
C LYS A 176 -8.92 -10.40 4.77
N LEU A 177 -9.47 -10.61 5.96
CA LEU A 177 -8.88 -11.44 6.99
C LEU A 177 -9.91 -12.47 7.48
N MET A 178 -9.66 -13.74 7.21
CA MET A 178 -10.59 -14.82 7.54
C MET A 178 -10.52 -15.19 9.02
N LYS A 179 -11.55 -15.82 9.59
CA LYS A 179 -11.63 -16.17 11.02
C LYS A 179 -10.42 -16.97 11.51
N GLY A 180 -9.91 -17.92 10.72
CA GLY A 180 -8.71 -18.71 11.05
C GLY A 180 -7.39 -17.94 10.98
N GLU A 181 -7.42 -16.71 10.47
CA GLU A 181 -6.27 -15.83 10.27
C GLU A 181 -6.20 -14.73 11.34
N VAL A 182 -7.18 -14.67 12.26
CA VAL A 182 -7.26 -13.69 13.36
C VAL A 182 -6.64 -14.27 14.64
N GLN A 183 -5.92 -13.44 15.39
CA GLN A 183 -5.28 -13.79 16.65
C GLN A 183 -6.12 -13.43 17.89
N ASP A 184 -6.65 -12.21 17.96
CA ASP A 184 -7.19 -11.62 19.19
C ASP A 184 -8.55 -10.92 19.01
N GLY A 185 -9.25 -11.28 17.94
CA GLY A 185 -10.47 -10.61 17.52
C GLY A 185 -10.21 -9.52 16.48
N CYS A 186 -9.06 -8.85 16.42
CA CYS A 186 -8.81 -7.87 15.36
C CYS A 186 -7.54 -8.19 14.57
N HIS A 187 -6.43 -8.42 15.24
CA HIS A 187 -5.13 -8.54 14.58
C HIS A 187 -4.96 -9.89 13.88
N ALA A 188 -4.17 -9.87 12.80
CA ALA A 188 -3.80 -11.07 12.08
C ALA A 188 -2.78 -11.89 12.87
N ASN A 189 -2.98 -13.21 12.92
CA ASN A 189 -1.94 -14.16 13.31
C ASN A 189 -0.91 -14.32 12.17
N ALA A 190 0.10 -15.18 12.34
CA ALA A 190 1.14 -15.38 11.33
C ALA A 190 0.60 -15.81 9.94
N ALA A 191 -0.44 -16.64 9.90
CA ALA A 191 -1.09 -17.03 8.65
C ALA A 191 -1.83 -15.85 8.01
N GLY A 192 -2.51 -15.06 8.83
CA GLY A 192 -3.20 -13.85 8.38
C GLY A 192 -2.27 -12.76 7.87
N GLN A 193 -1.13 -12.54 8.52
CA GLN A 193 -0.11 -11.61 8.03
C GLN A 193 0.35 -12.05 6.64
N LYS A 194 0.63 -13.34 6.44
CA LYS A 194 0.98 -13.88 5.11
C LYS A 194 -0.14 -13.70 4.09
N SER A 195 -1.39 -13.91 4.47
CA SER A 195 -2.56 -13.72 3.61
C SER A 195 -2.71 -12.26 3.17
N LEU A 196 -2.65 -11.33 4.12
CA LEU A 196 -2.67 -9.89 3.86
C LEU A 196 -1.48 -9.43 3.01
N GLY A 197 -0.28 -9.98 3.26
CA GLY A 197 0.91 -9.70 2.46
C GLY A 197 0.76 -10.10 0.99
N ARG A 198 0.10 -11.23 0.70
CA ARG A 198 -0.22 -11.64 -0.68
C ARG A 198 -1.19 -10.68 -1.35
N GLN A 199 -2.24 -10.26 -0.65
CA GLN A 199 -3.18 -9.28 -1.18
C GLN A 199 -2.49 -7.94 -1.49
N ALA A 200 -1.53 -7.53 -0.65
CA ALA A 200 -0.72 -6.33 -0.91
C ALA A 200 0.18 -6.49 -2.15
N LEU A 201 0.75 -7.70 -2.38
CA LEU A 201 1.45 -8.00 -3.62
C LEU A 201 0.53 -7.96 -4.85
N ASP A 202 -0.72 -8.38 -4.73
CA ASP A 202 -1.68 -8.30 -5.85
C ASP A 202 -2.08 -6.85 -6.16
N PHE A 203 -2.11 -5.97 -5.16
CA PHE A 203 -2.47 -4.56 -5.32
C PHE A 203 -1.34 -3.71 -5.90
N TRP A 204 -0.10 -3.98 -5.51
CA TRP A 204 1.03 -3.11 -5.83
C TRP A 204 2.37 -3.82 -5.90
N GLY A 205 2.42 -5.14 -5.80
CA GLY A 205 3.65 -5.93 -5.93
C GLY A 205 4.30 -5.87 -7.30
#